data_AF-F5YD94-F1
#
_entry.id   AF-F5YD94-F1
#
_cell.length_a   1.000
_cell.length_b   1.000
_cell.length_c   1.000
_cell.angle_alpha   90.00
_cell.angle_beta   90.00
_cell.angle_gamma   90.00
#
_symmetry.space_group_name_H-M   'P 1'
#
loop_
_entity.id
_entity.type
_entity.pdbx_description
1 polymer ?
#
loop_
_entity_poly.entity_id
_entity_poly.type
_entity_poly.pdbx_seq_one_letter_code
_entity_poly.pdbx_strand_id
1 'polypeptide(L)'
;MAGTSKYWLKNLFLCVLLSGGNCLLNILVNRILGLPLFLDTLFTLTVTFLSGPVFGIISAILTSAVGTFLLPPYMPIYSLYVLCSITGVALTEVFCRSYKLRLTATQSAPADADSGFGTFTALLLLSVVLCLQMSIMGGCIAALIPALVPIPGYTVSPENYFKLGLLINNMPVLAAEIISRLPINIFDRLLSVFGGYGLALLIRKLKYE
;
A
#
# COMPACT_ATOMS: atom_id res chain seq x y z
N MET A 1 9.53 30.37 -11.05
CA MET A 1 9.57 29.83 -9.67
C MET A 1 8.21 29.75 -8.97
N ALA A 2 7.20 30.59 -9.27
CA ALA A 2 5.88 30.51 -8.62
C ALA A 2 5.05 29.24 -8.98
N GLY A 3 5.27 28.66 -10.17
CA GLY A 3 4.54 27.46 -10.63
C GLY A 3 4.94 26.16 -9.92
N THR A 4 6.22 26.01 -9.55
CA THR A 4 6.71 24.83 -8.83
C THR A 4 6.20 24.80 -7.39
N SER A 5 6.18 25.94 -6.70
CA SER A 5 5.65 26.04 -5.33
C SER A 5 4.16 25.64 -5.24
N LYS A 6 3.33 26.13 -6.17
CA LYS A 6 1.89 25.76 -6.22
C LYS A 6 1.67 24.27 -6.52
N TYR A 7 2.51 23.66 -7.35
CA TYR A 7 2.47 22.22 -7.63
C TYR A 7 2.79 21.40 -6.38
N TRP A 8 3.88 21.73 -5.69
CA TRP A 8 4.29 21.05 -4.45
C TRP A 8 3.22 21.15 -3.36
N LEU A 9 2.69 22.35 -3.11
CA LEU A 9 1.67 22.56 -2.08
C LEU A 9 0.40 21.73 -2.35
N LYS A 10 -0.08 21.69 -3.60
CA LYS A 10 -1.25 20.88 -3.99
C LYS A 10 -1.02 19.38 -3.78
N ASN A 11 0.15 18.87 -4.15
CA ASN A 11 0.45 17.44 -3.99
C ASN A 11 0.70 17.08 -2.52
N LEU A 12 1.30 17.96 -1.72
CA LEU A 12 1.43 17.77 -0.28
C LEU A 12 0.06 17.71 0.41
N PHE A 13 -0.84 18.63 0.06
CA PHE A 13 -2.22 18.61 0.55
C PHE A 13 -2.92 17.29 0.19
N LEU A 14 -2.75 16.83 -1.07
CA LEU A 14 -3.29 15.54 -1.49
C LEU A 14 -2.70 14.38 -0.68
N CYS A 15 -1.39 14.38 -0.41
CA CYS A 15 -0.75 13.36 0.43
C CYS A 15 -1.37 13.32 1.82
N VAL A 16 -1.58 14.46 2.47
CA VAL A 16 -2.19 14.53 3.81
C VAL A 16 -3.60 13.97 3.79
N LEU A 17 -4.44 14.45 2.86
CA LEU A 17 -5.83 14.01 2.72
C LEU A 17 -5.93 12.50 2.50
N LEU A 18 -5.16 11.99 1.55
CA LEU A 18 -5.17 10.58 1.15
C LEU A 18 -4.53 9.66 2.20
N SER A 19 -3.55 10.15 2.96
CA SER A 19 -2.99 9.38 4.08
C SER A 19 -3.99 9.25 5.23
N GLY A 20 -4.80 10.28 5.50
CA GLY A 20 -5.95 10.19 6.40
C GLY A 20 -7.01 9.22 5.87
N GLY A 21 -7.25 9.21 4.56
CA GLY A 21 -8.10 8.24 3.87
C GLY A 21 -7.66 6.79 4.09
N ASN A 22 -6.36 6.48 3.98
CA ASN A 22 -5.83 5.13 4.27
C ASN A 22 -6.18 4.69 5.70
N CYS A 23 -6.01 5.59 6.68
CA CYS A 23 -6.32 5.30 8.08
C CYS A 23 -7.82 5.02 8.28
N LEU A 24 -8.69 5.87 7.73
CA LEU A 24 -10.13 5.69 7.81
C LEU A 24 -10.60 4.40 7.11
N LEU A 25 -10.03 4.10 5.94
CA LEU A 25 -10.34 2.88 5.20
C LEU A 25 -9.90 1.64 5.98
N ASN A 26 -8.71 1.65 6.58
CA ASN A 26 -8.25 0.57 7.43
C ASN A 26 -9.18 0.35 8.64
N ILE A 27 -9.60 1.42 9.32
CA ILE A 27 -10.57 1.34 10.43
C ILE A 27 -11.89 0.74 9.95
N LEU A 28 -12.43 1.24 8.84
CA LEU A 28 -13.70 0.77 8.28
C LEU A 28 -13.63 -0.72 7.96
N VAL A 29 -12.60 -1.15 7.24
CA VAL A 29 -12.51 -2.52 6.73
C VAL A 29 -12.17 -3.51 7.84
N ASN A 30 -11.21 -3.17 8.70
CA ASN A 30 -10.74 -4.07 9.75
C ASN A 30 -11.65 -4.06 10.99
N ARG A 31 -12.03 -2.88 11.49
CA ARG A 31 -12.78 -2.77 12.76
C ARG A 31 -14.29 -2.78 12.59
N ILE A 32 -14.82 -2.15 11.54
CA ILE A 32 -16.28 -2.03 11.34
C ILE A 32 -16.81 -3.23 10.55
N LEU A 33 -16.19 -3.57 9.42
CA LEU A 33 -16.61 -4.68 8.57
C LEU A 33 -16.03 -6.05 9.01
N GLY A 34 -15.01 -6.05 9.88
CA GLY A 34 -14.40 -7.28 10.37
C GLY A 34 -13.66 -8.09 9.29
N LEU A 35 -13.28 -7.45 8.17
CA LEU A 35 -12.58 -8.14 7.09
C LEU A 35 -11.09 -8.25 7.43
N PRO A 36 -10.44 -9.39 7.14
CA PRO A 36 -9.02 -9.61 7.40
C PRO A 36 -8.14 -8.92 6.33
N LEU A 37 -8.38 -7.64 6.05
CA LEU A 37 -7.68 -6.83 5.06
C LEU A 37 -7.07 -5.59 5.73
N PHE A 38 -6.02 -5.04 5.11
CA PHE A 38 -5.35 -3.84 5.60
C PHE A 38 -5.76 -2.61 4.81
N LEU A 39 -5.72 -2.67 3.47
CA LEU A 39 -6.01 -1.59 2.52
C LEU A 39 -5.36 -0.24 2.87
N ASP A 40 -4.23 -0.30 3.55
CA ASP A 40 -3.49 0.83 4.13
C ASP A 40 -2.58 1.56 3.13
N THR A 41 -2.53 1.08 1.89
CA THR A 41 -1.68 1.65 0.83
C THR A 41 -2.44 2.01 -0.44
N LEU A 42 -3.76 1.77 -0.50
CA LEU A 42 -4.57 2.09 -1.67
C LEU A 42 -4.38 3.54 -2.09
N PHE A 43 -4.54 4.47 -1.14
CA PHE A 43 -4.42 5.88 -1.43
C PHE A 43 -2.96 6.32 -1.62
N THR A 44 -2.00 5.61 -1.04
CA THR A 44 -0.56 5.83 -1.29
C THR A 44 -0.20 5.49 -2.74
N LEU A 45 -0.76 4.39 -3.27
CA LEU A 45 -0.63 4.04 -4.68
C LEU A 45 -1.33 5.06 -5.58
N THR A 46 -2.51 5.55 -5.19
CA THR A 46 -3.20 6.66 -5.89
C THR A 46 -2.30 7.88 -6.06
N VAL A 47 -1.67 8.34 -4.96
CA VAL A 47 -0.71 9.46 -5.00
C VAL A 47 0.47 9.13 -5.91
N THR A 48 0.96 7.90 -5.87
CA THR A 48 2.10 7.47 -6.70
C THR A 48 1.77 7.52 -8.18
N PHE A 49 0.59 7.03 -8.59
CA PHE A 49 0.13 7.07 -9.98
C PHE A 49 -0.08 8.50 -10.50
N LEU A 50 -0.54 9.43 -9.64
CA LEU A 50 -0.82 10.82 -9.98
C LEU A 50 0.42 11.72 -9.99
N SER A 51 1.21 11.63 -8.92
CA SER A 51 2.20 12.63 -8.55
C SER A 51 3.62 12.06 -8.49
N GLY A 52 3.76 10.73 -8.49
CA GLY A 52 5.02 10.02 -8.56
C GLY A 52 5.63 9.62 -7.22
N PRO A 53 6.85 9.05 -7.24
CA PRO A 53 7.41 8.31 -6.12
C PRO A 53 7.70 9.19 -4.91
N VAL A 54 8.12 10.43 -5.11
CA VAL A 54 8.42 11.36 -4.00
C VAL A 54 7.18 11.58 -3.13
N PHE A 55 6.05 11.89 -3.77
CA PHE A 55 4.79 12.09 -3.05
C PHE A 55 4.20 10.78 -2.53
N GLY A 56 4.40 9.67 -3.26
CA GLY A 56 4.08 8.33 -2.76
C GLY A 56 4.81 7.99 -1.46
N ILE A 57 6.12 8.25 -1.38
CA ILE A 57 6.93 8.02 -0.17
C ILE A 57 6.46 8.93 0.97
N ILE A 58 6.20 10.22 0.70
CA ILE A 58 5.66 11.14 1.71
C ILE A 58 4.32 10.60 2.24
N SER A 59 3.43 10.14 1.36
CA SER A 59 2.15 9.54 1.77
C SER A 59 2.35 8.26 2.59
N ALA A 60 3.29 7.38 2.22
CA ALA A 60 3.60 6.18 2.99
C ALA A 60 4.06 6.51 4.42
N ILE A 61 4.95 7.49 4.56
CA ILE A 61 5.45 7.94 5.86
C ILE A 61 4.31 8.56 6.68
N LEU A 62 3.49 9.43 6.06
CA LEU A 62 2.36 10.05 6.73
C LEU A 62 1.33 9.01 7.18
N THR A 63 0.97 8.05 6.34
CA THR A 63 0.05 6.96 6.73
C THR A 63 0.61 6.15 7.90
N SER A 64 1.89 5.79 7.87
CA SER A 64 2.53 5.07 8.98
C SER A 64 2.56 5.89 10.27
N ALA A 65 2.86 7.19 10.18
CA ALA A 65 2.86 8.09 11.34
C ALA A 65 1.45 8.22 11.92
N VAL A 66 0.45 8.51 11.09
CA VAL A 66 -0.96 8.61 11.49
C VAL A 66 -1.44 7.31 12.15
N GLY A 67 -1.14 6.15 11.58
CA GLY A 67 -1.49 4.86 12.17
C GLY A 67 -0.82 4.63 13.54
N THR A 68 0.44 5.01 13.69
CA THR A 68 1.18 4.85 14.95
C THR A 68 0.65 5.79 16.04
N PHE A 69 0.33 7.04 15.70
CA PHE A 69 -0.06 8.06 16.69
C PHE A 69 -1.56 8.07 17.01
N LEU A 70 -2.43 7.71 16.07
CA LEU A 70 -3.90 7.81 16.24
C LEU A 70 -4.59 6.48 16.56
N LEU A 71 -3.92 5.34 16.37
CA LEU A 71 -4.51 4.03 16.64
C LEU A 71 -3.73 3.31 17.76
N PRO A 72 -4.05 3.56 19.04
CA PRO A 72 -3.59 2.68 20.11
C PRO A 72 -4.07 1.24 19.86
N PRO A 73 -3.26 0.20 20.11
CA PRO A 73 -1.93 0.20 20.72
C PRO A 73 -0.79 -0.06 19.70
N TYR A 74 -0.70 0.69 18.59
CA TYR A 74 0.45 0.54 17.70
C TYR A 74 1.74 1.05 18.37
N MET A 75 2.61 0.12 18.77
CA MET A 75 3.93 0.42 19.29
C MET A 75 4.83 1.06 18.21
N PRO A 76 5.73 1.98 18.55
CA PRO A 76 6.66 2.60 17.60
C PRO A 76 7.48 1.60 16.77
N ILE A 77 7.76 0.40 17.29
CA ILE A 77 8.47 -0.68 16.56
C ILE A 77 7.71 -1.11 15.28
N TYR A 78 6.39 -0.98 15.24
CA TYR A 78 5.58 -1.28 14.05
C TYR A 78 5.76 -0.23 12.94
N SER A 79 6.42 0.90 13.20
CA SER A 79 6.79 1.85 12.15
C SER A 79 7.76 1.26 11.12
N LEU A 80 8.45 0.15 11.43
CA LEU A 80 9.31 -0.56 10.47
C LEU A 80 8.54 -1.01 9.21
N TYR A 81 7.23 -1.25 9.31
CA TYR A 81 6.39 -1.59 8.16
C TYR A 81 6.26 -0.46 7.12
N VAL A 82 6.66 0.78 7.45
CA VAL A 82 6.77 1.86 6.46
C VAL A 82 7.71 1.49 5.31
N LEU A 83 8.71 0.64 5.56
CA LEU A 83 9.65 0.14 4.55
C LEU A 83 8.94 -0.68 3.48
N CYS A 84 7.89 -1.42 3.86
CA CYS A 84 7.06 -2.16 2.92
C CYS A 84 6.34 -1.21 1.95
N SER A 85 5.78 -0.11 2.47
CA SER A 85 5.11 0.91 1.66
C SER A 85 6.06 1.69 0.76
N ILE A 86 7.24 2.07 1.27
CA ILE A 86 8.27 2.79 0.50
C ILE A 86 8.76 1.95 -0.68
N THR A 87 9.07 0.67 -0.44
CA THR A 87 9.49 -0.26 -1.50
C THR A 87 8.35 -0.56 -2.47
N GLY A 88 7.11 -0.64 -1.99
CA GLY A 88 5.92 -0.74 -2.83
C GLY A 88 5.79 0.45 -3.79
N VAL A 89 5.98 1.69 -3.30
CA VAL A 89 6.00 2.91 -4.13
C VAL A 89 7.10 2.85 -5.19
N ALA A 90 8.30 2.37 -4.84
CA ALA A 90 9.40 2.24 -5.79
C ALA A 90 9.06 1.24 -6.90
N LEU A 91 8.47 0.10 -6.57
CA LEU A 91 8.02 -0.90 -7.55
C LEU A 91 6.90 -0.35 -8.43
N THR A 92 5.91 0.32 -7.85
CA THR A 92 4.86 1.00 -8.62
C THR A 92 5.45 2.02 -9.59
N GLU A 93 6.48 2.76 -9.18
CA GLU A 93 7.14 3.71 -10.08
C GLU A 93 7.86 3.03 -11.25
N VAL A 94 8.54 1.91 -11.01
CA VAL A 94 9.17 1.13 -12.09
C VAL A 94 8.11 0.68 -13.10
N PHE A 95 6.95 0.22 -12.63
CA PHE A 95 5.83 -0.15 -13.50
C PHE A 95 5.21 1.07 -14.22
N CYS A 96 5.08 2.21 -13.54
CA CYS A 96 4.59 3.45 -14.15
C CYS A 96 5.48 3.89 -15.33
N ARG A 97 6.80 3.72 -15.21
CA ARG A 97 7.75 4.03 -16.28
C ARG A 97 7.72 3.00 -17.40
N SER A 98 7.70 1.72 -17.05
CA SER A 98 7.81 0.62 -18.02
C SER A 98 6.55 0.43 -18.85
N TYR A 99 5.38 0.59 -18.23
CA TYR A 99 4.08 0.35 -18.85
C TYR A 99 3.26 1.63 -19.06
N LYS A 100 3.88 2.81 -18.86
CA LYS A 100 3.25 4.13 -19.02
C LYS A 100 1.95 4.30 -18.20
N LEU A 101 1.89 3.70 -17.00
CA LEU A 101 0.74 3.78 -16.10
C LEU A 101 0.62 5.13 -15.35
N ARG A 102 1.51 6.09 -15.62
CA ARG A 102 1.46 7.39 -14.95
C ARG A 102 0.29 8.22 -15.50
N LEU A 103 -0.42 8.90 -14.60
CA LEU A 103 -1.60 9.69 -14.96
C LEU A 103 -1.32 11.19 -14.83
N THR A 104 -0.29 11.67 -15.54
CA THR A 104 0.03 13.11 -15.61
C THR A 104 -0.98 13.88 -16.47
N ALA A 105 -1.13 15.19 -16.19
CA ALA A 105 -2.04 16.10 -16.90
C ALA A 105 -1.82 16.15 -18.42
N THR A 106 -0.61 15.81 -18.88
CA THR A 106 -0.21 15.84 -20.29
C THR A 106 -0.29 14.48 -20.98
N GLN A 107 -0.59 13.40 -20.25
CA GLN A 107 -0.78 12.07 -20.83
C GLN A 107 -2.27 11.80 -20.98
N SER A 108 -2.73 11.77 -22.23
CA SER A 108 -4.06 11.30 -22.61
C SER A 108 -4.31 9.94 -21.98
N ALA A 109 -5.54 9.68 -21.49
CA ALA A 109 -5.96 8.30 -21.22
C ALA A 109 -5.62 7.46 -22.45
N PRO A 110 -5.12 6.23 -22.29
CA PRO A 110 -4.79 5.44 -23.45
C PRO A 110 -6.11 5.13 -24.17
N ALA A 111 -6.27 5.70 -25.37
CA ALA A 111 -7.54 5.85 -26.06
C ALA A 111 -7.92 4.62 -26.90
N ASP A 112 -7.05 3.63 -26.97
CA ASP A 112 -7.22 2.45 -27.82
C ASP A 112 -7.73 1.25 -27.01
N ALA A 113 -8.66 0.48 -27.56
CA ALA A 113 -9.20 -0.73 -26.91
C ALA A 113 -8.09 -1.76 -26.55
N ASP A 114 -7.00 -1.80 -27.33
CA ASP A 114 -5.80 -2.61 -27.06
C ASP A 114 -5.03 -2.13 -25.81
N SER A 115 -5.18 -0.86 -25.44
CA SER A 115 -4.50 -0.28 -24.29
C SER A 115 -5.15 -0.60 -22.94
N GLY A 116 -6.45 -0.92 -22.95
CA GLY A 116 -7.16 -1.34 -21.75
C GLY A 116 -6.68 -2.69 -21.25
N PHE A 117 -6.51 -3.66 -22.15
CA PHE A 117 -5.97 -4.99 -21.81
C PHE A 117 -4.51 -4.91 -21.36
N GLY A 118 -3.69 -4.09 -22.02
CA GLY A 118 -2.31 -3.82 -21.62
C GLY A 118 -2.21 -3.20 -20.23
N THR A 119 -3.07 -2.20 -19.93
CA THR A 119 -3.15 -1.57 -18.61
C THR A 119 -3.58 -2.57 -17.54
N PHE A 120 -4.63 -3.34 -17.81
CA PHE A 120 -5.12 -4.38 -16.90
C PHE A 120 -4.02 -5.41 -16.58
N THR A 121 -3.32 -5.89 -17.60
CA THR A 121 -2.23 -6.87 -17.44
C THR A 121 -1.07 -6.29 -16.62
N ALA A 122 -0.69 -5.05 -16.87
CA ALA A 122 0.37 -4.38 -16.11
C ALA A 122 -0.02 -4.15 -14.65
N LEU A 123 -1.28 -3.77 -14.38
CA LEU A 123 -1.80 -3.62 -13.02
C LEU A 123 -1.88 -4.99 -12.31
N LEU A 124 -2.31 -6.04 -12.99
CA LEU A 124 -2.34 -7.39 -12.45
C LEU A 124 -0.93 -7.88 -12.08
N LEU A 125 0.04 -7.70 -12.97
CA LEU A 125 1.43 -8.05 -12.71
C LEU A 125 2.00 -7.23 -11.54
N LEU A 126 1.70 -5.93 -11.46
CA LEU A 126 2.07 -5.09 -10.33
C LEU A 126 1.45 -5.60 -9.02
N SER A 127 0.18 -6.01 -9.02
CA SER A 127 -0.47 -6.60 -7.84
C SER A 127 0.23 -7.87 -7.37
N VAL A 128 0.62 -8.77 -8.29
CA VAL A 128 1.36 -9.98 -7.94
C VAL A 128 2.73 -9.64 -7.36
N VAL A 129 3.47 -8.74 -8.00
CA VAL A 129 4.80 -8.32 -7.54
C VAL A 129 4.73 -7.65 -6.15
N LEU A 130 3.77 -6.75 -5.94
CA LEU A 130 3.55 -6.14 -4.63
C LEU A 130 3.07 -7.15 -3.60
N CYS A 131 2.30 -8.17 -3.98
CA CYS A 131 1.86 -9.23 -3.06
C CYS A 131 3.07 -10.02 -2.54
N LEU A 132 3.96 -10.43 -3.43
CA LEU A 132 5.20 -11.12 -3.05
C LEU A 132 6.09 -10.22 -2.19
N GLN A 133 6.29 -8.97 -2.62
CA GLN A 133 7.11 -8.00 -1.87
C GLN A 133 6.57 -7.76 -0.45
N MET A 134 5.27 -7.48 -0.31
CA MET A 134 4.63 -7.25 0.99
C MET A 134 4.69 -8.50 1.89
N SER A 135 4.52 -9.69 1.32
CA SER A 135 4.56 -10.94 2.08
C SER A 135 5.97 -11.24 2.58
N ILE A 136 6.98 -11.08 1.72
CA ILE A 136 8.39 -11.33 2.08
C ILE A 136 8.87 -10.28 3.08
N MET A 137 8.75 -8.98 2.77
CA MET A 137 9.24 -7.92 3.65
C MET A 137 8.47 -7.86 4.96
N GLY A 138 7.14 -7.97 4.90
CA GLY A 138 6.30 -8.01 6.09
C GLY A 138 6.63 -9.22 6.96
N GLY A 139 6.86 -10.40 6.35
CA GLY A 139 7.28 -11.60 7.06
C GLY A 139 8.64 -11.47 7.73
N CYS A 140 9.63 -10.89 7.05
CA CYS A 140 10.94 -10.61 7.63
C CYS A 140 10.86 -9.63 8.81
N ILE A 141 10.08 -8.55 8.67
CA ILE A 141 9.87 -7.58 9.75
C ILE A 141 9.17 -8.23 10.94
N ALA A 142 8.11 -9.01 10.69
CA ALA A 142 7.36 -9.72 11.73
C ALA A 142 8.22 -10.74 12.49
N ALA A 143 9.09 -11.47 11.79
CA ALA A 143 10.02 -12.39 12.41
C ALA A 143 11.10 -11.67 13.24
N LEU A 144 11.49 -10.45 12.85
CA LEU A 144 12.50 -9.64 13.51
C LEU A 144 11.98 -8.94 14.78
N ILE A 145 10.75 -8.44 14.76
CA ILE A 145 10.18 -7.63 15.85
C ILE A 145 10.28 -8.31 17.24
N PRO A 146 9.89 -9.60 17.42
CA PRO A 146 10.01 -10.28 18.71
C PRO A 146 11.44 -10.43 19.21
N ALA A 147 12.43 -10.43 18.31
CA ALA A 147 13.85 -10.48 18.66
C ALA A 147 14.38 -9.11 19.14
N LEU A 148 13.73 -8.01 18.74
CA LEU A 148 14.14 -6.65 19.08
C LEU A 148 13.45 -6.12 20.34
N VAL A 149 12.20 -6.51 20.57
CA VAL A 149 11.41 -6.04 21.71
C VAL A 149 10.57 -7.20 22.26
N PRO A 150 10.65 -7.51 23.57
CA PRO A 150 9.68 -8.40 24.20
C PRO A 150 8.32 -7.70 24.19
N ILE A 151 7.40 -8.16 23.35
CA ILE A 151 6.06 -7.59 23.27
C ILE A 151 5.15 -8.29 24.28
N PRO A 152 4.65 -7.60 25.32
CA PRO A 152 3.59 -8.14 26.15
C PRO A 152 2.27 -8.08 25.39
N GLY A 153 1.68 -9.26 25.13
CA GLY A 153 0.34 -9.39 24.56
C GLY A 153 0.30 -9.74 23.08
N TYR A 154 -0.61 -10.64 22.73
CA TYR A 154 -0.95 -10.98 21.36
C TYR A 154 -1.72 -9.82 20.72
N THR A 155 -1.08 -9.05 19.83
CA THR A 155 -1.84 -8.27 18.85
C THR A 155 -2.35 -9.23 17.78
N VAL A 156 -3.68 -9.34 17.66
CA VAL A 156 -4.30 -10.21 16.65
C VAL A 156 -4.25 -9.49 15.30
N SER A 157 -3.22 -9.76 14.51
CA SER A 157 -3.19 -9.35 13.10
C SER A 157 -3.96 -10.35 12.24
N PRO A 158 -4.57 -9.92 11.11
CA PRO A 158 -5.34 -10.77 10.22
C PRO A 158 -4.66 -12.09 9.82
N GLU A 159 -3.35 -12.08 9.63
CA GLU A 159 -2.54 -13.24 9.21
C GLU A 159 -2.28 -14.25 10.33
N ASN A 160 -2.52 -13.90 11.61
CA ASN A 160 -2.18 -14.77 12.73
C ASN A 160 -2.95 -16.09 12.73
N TYR A 161 -4.19 -16.12 12.21
CA TYR A 161 -4.96 -17.36 12.10
C TYR A 161 -4.29 -18.36 11.15
N PHE A 162 -3.81 -17.90 9.98
CA PHE A 162 -3.07 -18.72 9.03
C PHE A 162 -1.72 -19.13 9.60
N LYS A 163 -1.00 -18.20 10.23
CA LYS A 163 0.30 -18.43 10.85
C LYS A 163 0.23 -19.55 11.89
N LEU A 164 -0.78 -19.53 12.77
CA LEU A 164 -0.94 -20.56 13.80
C LEU A 164 -1.08 -21.95 13.20
N GLY A 165 -1.91 -22.10 12.15
CA GLY A 165 -2.05 -23.37 11.44
C GLY A 165 -0.74 -23.88 10.84
N LEU A 166 0.08 -22.99 10.27
CA LEU A 166 1.39 -23.35 9.71
C LEU A 166 2.40 -23.75 10.79
N LEU A 167 2.41 -23.04 11.93
CA LEU A 167 3.31 -23.34 13.05
C LEU A 167 2.98 -24.68 13.72
N ILE A 168 1.69 -25.01 13.86
CA ILE A 168 1.25 -26.33 14.36
C ILE A 168 1.77 -27.46 13.46
N ASN A 169 1.97 -27.19 12.17
CA ASN A 169 2.57 -28.13 11.21
C ASN A 169 4.10 -28.04 11.13
N ASN A 170 4.78 -27.56 12.18
CA ASN A 170 6.24 -27.47 12.28
C ASN A 170 6.92 -26.61 11.20
N MET A 171 6.20 -25.67 10.59
CA MET A 171 6.81 -24.74 9.63
C MET A 171 7.77 -23.78 10.35
N PRO A 172 8.97 -23.50 9.80
CA PRO A 172 9.89 -22.52 10.38
C PRO A 172 9.23 -21.14 10.54
N VAL A 173 9.53 -20.43 11.63
CA VAL A 173 8.87 -19.15 11.98
C VAL A 173 8.88 -18.16 10.82
N LEU A 174 10.04 -17.93 10.18
CA LEU A 174 10.14 -17.02 9.05
C LEU A 174 9.27 -17.45 7.86
N ALA A 175 9.22 -18.73 7.54
CA ALA A 175 8.39 -19.25 6.46
C ALA A 175 6.90 -19.10 6.79
N ALA A 176 6.51 -19.39 8.03
CA ALA A 176 5.13 -19.22 8.50
C ALA A 176 4.71 -17.75 8.45
N GLU A 177 5.59 -16.81 8.79
CA GLU A 177 5.35 -15.38 8.67
C GLU A 177 5.16 -14.94 7.20
N ILE A 178 6.00 -15.42 6.27
CA ILE A 178 5.86 -15.04 4.86
C ILE A 178 4.61 -15.65 4.23
N ILE A 179 4.37 -16.94 4.44
CA ILE A 179 3.30 -17.69 3.78
C ILE A 179 1.92 -17.29 4.31
N SER A 180 1.79 -17.05 5.62
CA SER A 180 0.50 -16.63 6.22
C SER A 180 -0.04 -15.32 5.66
N ARG A 181 0.82 -14.47 5.11
CA ARG A 181 0.47 -13.17 4.53
C ARG A 181 0.01 -13.27 3.08
N LEU A 182 0.36 -14.33 2.36
CA LEU A 182 0.03 -14.47 0.93
C LEU A 182 -1.49 -14.38 0.66
N PRO A 183 -2.37 -15.13 1.36
CA PRO A 183 -3.80 -15.07 1.06
C PRO A 183 -4.37 -13.66 1.20
N ILE A 184 -4.00 -12.97 2.28
CA ILE A 184 -4.46 -11.61 2.57
C ILE A 184 -3.88 -10.64 1.53
N ASN A 185 -2.58 -10.70 1.29
CA ASN A 185 -1.90 -9.80 0.36
C ASN A 185 -2.37 -9.97 -1.10
N ILE A 186 -2.81 -11.16 -1.53
CA ILE A 186 -3.39 -11.33 -2.88
C ILE A 186 -4.59 -10.40 -3.05
N PHE A 187 -5.55 -10.43 -2.13
CA PHE A 187 -6.73 -9.56 -2.21
C PHE A 187 -6.39 -8.10 -1.95
N ASP A 188 -5.58 -7.86 -0.92
CA ASP A 188 -5.24 -6.52 -0.48
C ASP A 188 -4.49 -5.74 -1.57
N ARG A 189 -3.60 -6.41 -2.31
CA ARG A 189 -2.83 -5.80 -3.41
C ARG A 189 -3.62 -5.68 -4.70
N LEU A 190 -4.54 -6.60 -5.00
CA LEU A 190 -5.48 -6.42 -6.11
C LEU A 190 -6.32 -5.17 -5.87
N LEU A 191 -6.96 -5.07 -4.70
CA LEU A 191 -7.79 -3.93 -4.35
C LEU A 191 -7.00 -2.62 -4.29
N SER A 192 -5.80 -2.63 -3.70
CA SER A 192 -5.00 -1.41 -3.57
C SER A 192 -4.46 -0.91 -4.91
N VAL A 193 -4.00 -1.81 -5.80
CA VAL A 193 -3.47 -1.41 -7.12
C VAL A 193 -4.59 -0.96 -8.05
N PHE A 194 -5.62 -1.77 -8.24
CA PHE A 194 -6.73 -1.43 -9.14
C PHE A 194 -7.55 -0.27 -8.58
N GLY A 195 -7.87 -0.28 -7.28
CA GLY A 195 -8.57 0.80 -6.61
C GLY A 195 -7.76 2.09 -6.60
N GLY A 196 -6.45 1.99 -6.36
CA GLY A 196 -5.55 3.15 -6.39
C GLY A 196 -5.44 3.78 -7.78
N TYR A 197 -5.27 2.95 -8.81
CA TYR A 197 -5.24 3.43 -10.20
C TYR A 197 -6.59 3.99 -10.68
N GLY A 198 -7.69 3.31 -10.36
CA GLY A 198 -9.05 3.77 -10.69
C GLY A 198 -9.41 5.09 -10.02
N LEU A 199 -9.05 5.24 -8.74
CA LEU A 199 -9.23 6.51 -8.04
C LEU A 199 -8.34 7.61 -8.61
N ALA A 200 -7.10 7.29 -9.02
CA ALA A 200 -6.23 8.24 -9.70
C ALA A 200 -6.84 8.73 -11.02
N LEU A 201 -7.46 7.84 -11.81
CA LEU A 201 -8.21 8.23 -13.01
C LEU A 201 -9.36 9.17 -12.67
N LEU A 202 -10.15 8.86 -11.63
CA LEU A 202 -11.28 9.70 -11.20
C LEU A 202 -10.81 11.09 -10.76
N ILE A 203 -9.79 11.18 -9.91
CA ILE A 203 -9.23 12.46 -9.44
C ILE A 203 -8.67 13.28 -10.61
N ARG A 204 -8.01 12.62 -11.57
CA ARG A 204 -7.52 13.30 -12.78
C ARG A 204 -8.69 13.89 -13.57
N LYS A 205 -9.73 13.09 -13.81
CA LYS A 205 -10.92 13.54 -14.55
C LYS A 205 -11.54 14.77 -13.91
N LEU A 206 -11.78 14.73 -12.60
CA LEU A 206 -12.37 15.85 -11.84
C LEU A 206 -11.52 17.13 -11.79
N LYS A 207 -10.23 17.05 -12.12
CA LYS A 207 -9.29 18.17 -12.01
C LYS A 207 -8.97 18.84 -13.35
N TYR A 208 -9.15 18.12 -14.46
CA TYR A 208 -8.71 18.57 -15.78
C TYR A 208 -9.81 18.54 -16.86
N GLU A 209 -10.99 18.00 -16.54
CA GLU A 209 -12.25 18.17 -17.30
C GLU A 209 -13.21 19.02 -16.47
#